data_AF-A0A8T7EN63-F1
#
_entry.id   AF-A0A8T7EN63-F1
#
_cell.length_a   1.000
_cell.length_b   1.000
_cell.length_c   1.000
_cell.angle_alpha   90.00
_cell.angle_beta   90.00
_cell.angle_gamma   90.00
#
_symmetry.space_group_name_H-M   'P 1'
#
loop_
_entity.id
_entity.type
_entity.pdbx_description
1 polymer ?
#
loop_
_entity_poly.entity_id
_entity_poly.type
_entity_poly.pdbx_seq_one_letter_code
_entity_poly.pdbx_strand_id
1 'polypeptide(L)'
;MTDALTAADHTRALITQARHVNGLSPSLHLTPHVNIRQLLSQHAKTSSSAPYLIFLDRDGTREKLSYAEFNARVHQVANMLHDDLGVRRGDRGDHRA
;
A
#
# COMPACT_ATOMS: atom_id res chain seq x y z
N MET A 1 -37.92 -9.32 2.43
CA MET A 1 -36.60 -9.60 1.77
C MET A 1 -36.18 -8.49 0.80
N THR A 2 -37.07 -7.56 0.44
CA THR A 2 -36.81 -6.39 -0.42
C THR A 2 -36.09 -5.24 0.30
N ASP A 3 -36.42 -4.99 1.57
CA ASP A 3 -35.94 -3.81 2.31
C ASP A 3 -34.43 -3.81 2.62
N ALA A 4 -33.88 -5.00 2.89
CA ALA A 4 -32.44 -5.19 3.15
C ALA A 4 -31.57 -5.03 1.89
N LEU A 5 -32.11 -5.31 0.70
CA LEU A 5 -31.41 -5.06 -0.57
C LEU A 5 -31.24 -3.55 -0.80
N THR A 6 -32.31 -2.78 -0.54
CA THR A 6 -32.31 -1.32 -0.67
C THR A 6 -31.33 -0.63 0.27
N ALA A 7 -31.23 -1.09 1.52
CA ALA A 7 -30.27 -0.56 2.50
C ALA A 7 -28.80 -0.83 2.09
N ALA A 8 -28.51 -2.01 1.55
CA ALA A 8 -27.19 -2.36 1.06
C ALA A 8 -26.78 -1.53 -0.16
N ASP A 9 -27.71 -1.30 -1.10
CA ASP A 9 -27.47 -0.48 -2.29
C ASP A 9 -27.30 1.00 -1.94
N HIS A 10 -28.08 1.52 -0.99
CA HIS A 10 -27.89 2.87 -0.46
C HIS A 10 -26.51 3.03 0.20
N THR A 11 -26.09 2.04 0.99
CA THR A 11 -24.75 2.03 1.62
C THR A 11 -23.64 2.02 0.58
N ARG A 12 -23.76 1.22 -0.48
CA ARG A 12 -22.81 1.21 -1.61
C ARG A 12 -22.73 2.55 -2.33
N ALA A 13 -23.87 3.23 -2.51
CA ALA A 13 -23.92 4.56 -3.11
C ALA A 13 -23.16 5.59 -2.27
N LEU A 14 -23.40 5.60 -0.95
CA LEU A 14 -22.70 6.49 -0.01
C LEU A 14 -21.19 6.23 0.03
N ILE A 15 -20.77 4.96 0.07
CA ILE A 15 -19.34 4.59 0.01
C ILE A 15 -18.73 5.07 -1.30
N THR A 16 -19.44 4.89 -2.43
CA THR A 16 -18.96 5.33 -3.74
C THR A 16 -18.77 6.85 -3.75
N GLN A 17 -19.78 7.61 -3.31
CA GLN A 17 -19.71 9.07 -3.21
C GLN A 17 -18.56 9.55 -2.30
N ALA A 18 -18.38 8.93 -1.14
CA ALA A 18 -17.31 9.27 -0.19
C ALA A 18 -15.90 9.02 -0.74
N ARG A 19 -15.75 8.13 -1.73
CA ARG A 19 -14.46 7.88 -2.39
C ARG A 19 -14.10 8.94 -3.44
N HIS A 20 -15.01 9.85 -3.79
CA HIS A 20 -14.68 11.00 -4.62
C HIS A 20 -13.85 12.00 -3.81
N VAL A 21 -12.66 12.33 -4.28
CA VAL A 21 -11.78 13.32 -3.66
C VAL A 21 -11.68 14.52 -4.58
N ASN A 22 -11.98 15.72 -4.07
CA ASN A 22 -12.02 16.96 -4.86
C ASN A 22 -12.91 16.87 -6.11
N GLY A 23 -14.03 16.14 -6.03
CA GLY A 23 -14.97 15.92 -7.14
C GLY A 23 -14.50 14.89 -8.18
N LEU A 24 -13.29 14.33 -8.05
CA LEU A 24 -12.77 13.33 -8.97
C LEU A 24 -13.29 11.93 -8.63
N SER A 25 -13.65 11.18 -9.68
CA SER A 25 -14.09 9.79 -9.54
C SER A 25 -13.00 8.91 -8.93
N PRO A 26 -13.35 7.90 -8.09
CA PRO A 26 -12.41 6.92 -7.58
C PRO A 26 -11.71 6.09 -8.67
N SER A 27 -12.28 6.07 -9.88
CA SER A 27 -11.70 5.41 -11.06
C SER A 27 -10.66 6.26 -11.78
N LEU A 28 -10.58 7.56 -11.47
CA LEU A 28 -9.60 8.47 -12.04
C LEU A 28 -8.37 8.51 -11.13
N HIS A 29 -7.33 7.77 -11.50
CA HIS A 29 -6.06 7.81 -10.79
C HIS A 29 -5.27 9.07 -11.15
N LEU A 30 -4.94 9.88 -10.14
CA LEU A 30 -4.09 11.07 -10.28
C LEU A 30 -2.60 10.73 -10.52
N THR A 31 -2.23 9.48 -10.28
CA THR A 31 -0.91 8.93 -10.58
C THR A 31 -1.09 7.74 -11.53
N PRO A 32 -0.10 7.41 -12.37
CA PRO A 32 -0.18 6.24 -13.23
C PRO A 32 -0.06 4.91 -12.45
N HIS A 33 0.09 4.97 -11.12
CA HIS A 33 0.32 3.82 -10.26
C HIS A 33 -0.92 3.55 -9.40
N VAL A 34 -1.42 2.33 -9.45
CA VAL A 34 -2.61 1.89 -8.69
C VAL A 34 -2.28 1.72 -7.19
N ASN A 35 -1.02 1.44 -6.87
CA ASN A 35 -0.52 1.32 -5.50
C ASN A 35 0.97 1.64 -5.41
N ILE A 36 1.45 1.86 -4.18
CA ILE A 36 2.84 2.18 -3.90
C ILE A 36 3.82 1.08 -4.31
N ARG A 37 3.41 -0.20 -4.27
CA ARG A 37 4.25 -1.33 -4.72
C ARG A 37 4.65 -1.17 -6.18
N GLN A 38 3.72 -0.77 -7.05
CA GLN A 38 4.04 -0.55 -8.47
C GLN A 38 5.07 0.57 -8.66
N LEU A 39 4.92 1.69 -7.95
CA LEU A 39 5.88 2.78 -7.97
C LEU A 39 7.28 2.33 -7.52
N LEU A 40 7.36 1.63 -6.38
CA LEU A 40 8.64 1.12 -5.84
C LEU A 40 9.29 0.09 -6.78
N SER A 41 8.49 -0.82 -7.35
CA SER A 41 8.96 -1.80 -8.33
C SER A 41 9.48 -1.16 -9.61
N GLN A 42 8.88 -0.06 -10.06
CA GLN A 42 9.38 0.70 -11.21
C GLN A 42 10.75 1.30 -10.90
N HIS A 43 10.90 2.01 -9.78
CA HIS A 43 12.18 2.61 -9.41
C HIS A 43 13.28 1.58 -9.14
N ALA A 44 12.94 0.42 -8.56
CA ALA A 44 13.89 -0.69 -8.40
C ALA A 44 14.43 -1.20 -9.75
N LYS A 45 13.67 -1.05 -10.84
CA LYS A 45 14.10 -1.43 -12.20
C LYS A 45 14.84 -0.33 -12.93
N THR A 46 14.36 0.91 -12.86
CA THR A 46 14.89 2.03 -13.66
C THR A 46 15.99 2.82 -12.97
N SER A 47 16.09 2.70 -11.65
CA SER A 47 17.00 3.49 -10.80
C SER A 47 17.45 2.67 -9.59
N SER A 48 17.81 1.41 -9.83
CA SER A 48 18.06 0.38 -8.80
C SER A 48 19.00 0.84 -7.69
N SER A 49 20.13 1.48 -8.04
CA SER A 49 21.18 1.92 -7.12
C SER A 49 20.95 3.31 -6.51
N ALA A 50 19.92 4.03 -6.95
CA ALA A 50 19.62 5.36 -6.42
C ALA A 50 19.18 5.27 -4.94
N PRO A 51 19.63 6.19 -4.07
CA PRO A 51 19.16 6.27 -2.68
C PRO A 51 17.64 6.37 -2.60
N TYR A 52 17.05 5.55 -1.74
CA TYR A 52 15.64 5.66 -1.36
C TYR A 52 15.49 6.06 0.11
N LEU A 53 16.15 5.33 1.01
CA LEU A 53 16.07 5.56 2.45
C LEU A 53 17.47 5.80 3.02
N ILE A 54 17.59 6.82 3.86
CA ILE A 54 18.77 7.08 4.67
C ILE A 54 18.30 7.10 6.12
N PHE A 55 18.93 6.31 6.97
CA PHE A 55 18.55 6.15 8.37
C PHE A 55 19.78 6.00 9.25
N LEU A 56 19.63 6.21 10.55
CA LEU A 56 20.66 5.86 11.52
C LEU A 56 20.36 4.46 12.05
N ASP A 57 21.37 3.60 12.07
CA ASP A 57 21.26 2.30 12.70
C ASP A 57 21.30 2.40 14.24
N ARG A 58 21.28 1.25 14.91
CA ARG A 58 21.29 1.17 16.38
C ARG A 58 22.53 1.82 17.01
N ASP A 59 23.66 1.80 16.31
CA ASP A 59 24.94 2.30 16.78
C ASP A 59 25.17 3.77 16.37
N GLY A 60 24.17 4.40 15.73
CA GLY A 60 24.22 5.77 15.25
C GLY A 60 24.96 5.93 13.92
N THR A 61 25.28 4.81 13.25
CA THR A 61 25.91 4.83 11.93
C THR A 61 24.87 5.18 10.87
N ARG A 62 25.24 6.09 9.96
CA ARG A 62 24.38 6.47 8.84
C ARG A 62 24.40 5.38 7.78
N GLU A 63 23.27 4.71 7.65
CA GLU A 63 23.00 3.69 6.66
C GLU A 63 22.16 4.23 5.51
N LYS A 64 22.26 3.56 4.36
CA LYS A 64 21.48 3.91 3.16
C LYS A 64 20.98 2.64 2.49
N LEU A 65 19.71 2.65 2.11
CA LEU A 65 19.14 1.66 1.20
C LEU A 65 18.85 2.32 -0.14
N SER A 66 19.28 1.64 -1.20
CA SER A 66 18.85 1.90 -2.56
C SER A 66 17.41 1.43 -2.78
N TYR A 67 16.80 1.86 -3.90
CA TYR A 67 15.48 1.37 -4.30
C TYR A 67 15.43 -0.15 -4.43
N ALA A 68 16.48 -0.77 -4.98
CA ALA A 68 16.53 -2.22 -5.13
C ALA A 68 16.57 -2.95 -3.77
N GLU A 69 17.42 -2.50 -2.85
CA GLU A 69 17.57 -3.11 -1.52
C GLU A 69 16.30 -2.95 -0.69
N PHE A 70 15.72 -1.74 -0.70
CA PHE A 70 14.48 -1.49 0.02
C PHE A 70 13.33 -2.34 -0.52
N ASN A 71 13.15 -2.39 -1.85
CA ASN A 71 12.08 -3.17 -2.47
C ASN A 71 12.25 -4.67 -2.19
N ALA A 72 13.48 -5.20 -2.22
CA ALA A 72 13.76 -6.58 -1.87
C ALA A 72 13.37 -6.91 -0.42
N ARG A 73 13.72 -6.05 0.54
CA ARG A 73 13.34 -6.22 1.96
C ARG A 73 11.82 -6.17 2.15
N VAL A 74 11.13 -5.24 1.48
CA VAL A 74 9.66 -5.18 1.50
C VAL A 74 9.04 -6.47 0.96
N HIS A 75 9.59 -7.04 -0.12
CA HIS A 75 9.11 -8.32 -0.64
C HIS A 75 9.31 -9.48 0.35
N GLN A 76 10.45 -9.54 1.04
CA GLN A 76 10.69 -10.54 2.08
C GLN A 76 9.65 -10.44 3.20
N VAL A 77 9.41 -9.23 3.72
CA VAL A 77 8.40 -9.00 4.76
C VAL A 77 7.00 -9.33 4.24
N ALA A 78 6.65 -8.91 3.02
CA ALA A 78 5.33 -9.18 2.44
C ALA A 78 5.06 -10.68 2.28
N ASN A 79 6.06 -11.46 1.88
CA ASN A 79 5.95 -12.91 1.80
C ASN A 79 5.75 -13.52 3.18
N MET A 80 6.55 -13.13 4.19
CA MET A 80 6.37 -13.58 5.58
C MET A 80 4.97 -13.24 6.11
N LEU A 81 4.48 -12.02 5.89
CA LEU A 81 3.13 -11.62 6.33
C LEU A 81 2.05 -12.50 5.70
N HIS A 82 2.18 -12.81 4.41
CA HIS A 82 1.18 -13.58 3.67
C HIS A 82 1.25 -15.08 3.95
N ASP A 83 2.45 -15.65 3.92
CA ASP A 83 2.68 -17.10 3.95
C ASP A 83 2.75 -17.63 5.39
N ASP A 84 3.41 -16.90 6.30
CA ASP A 84 3.64 -17.36 7.68
C ASP A 84 2.57 -16.84 8.65
N LEU A 85 2.13 -15.58 8.49
CA LEU A 85 1.16 -14.94 9.38
C LEU A 85 -0.27 -14.90 8.80
N GLY A 86 -0.46 -15.35 7.56
CA GLY A 86 -1.77 -15.48 6.93
C GLY A 86 -2.49 -14.16 6.64
N VAL A 87 -1.79 -13.02 6.66
CA VAL A 87 -2.38 -11.70 6.43
C VAL A 87 -3.01 -11.62 5.04
N ARG A 88 -4.27 -11.19 4.99
CA ARG A 88 -5.05 -11.04 3.75
C ARG A 88 -5.35 -9.57 3.47
N ARG A 89 -5.72 -9.32 2.20
CA ARG A 89 -6.15 -7.99 1.78
C ARG A 89 -7.40 -7.59 2.56
N GLY A 90 -7.33 -6.46 3.23
CA GLY A 90 -8.44 -5.93 4.05
C GLY A 90 -8.20 -6.07 5.55
N ASP A 91 -7.21 -6.87 5.96
CA ASP A 91 -6.77 -6.92 7.35
C ASP A 91 -6.13 -5.59 7.74
N ARG A 92 -6.50 -5.09 8.92
CA ARG A 92 -5.91 -3.88 9.49
C ARG A 92 -4.74 -4.31 10.37
N GLY A 93 -3.54 -3.80 10.07
CA GLY A 93 -2.31 -4.10 10.82
C GLY A 93 -2.23 -3.45 12.21
N ASP A 94 -3.36 -3.12 12.84
CA ASP A 94 -3.39 -2.64 14.22
C ASP A 94 -3.59 -3.84 15.15
N HIS A 95 -2.48 -4.44 15.55
CA HIS A 95 -2.48 -5.27 16.76
C HIS A 95 -2.29 -4.29 17.92
N ARG A 96 -3.38 -3.93 18.61
CA ARG A 96 -3.25 -3.45 19.99
C ARG A 96 -2.52 -4.55 20.77
N ALA A 97 -1.28 -4.27 21.13
CA ALA A 97 -0.55 -4.96 22.20
C ALA A 97 -1.00 -4.42 23.55
#